data_AF-A0A3M1L8E1-F1
#
_entry.id   AF-A0A3M1L8E1-F1
#
_cell.length_a   1.000
_cell.length_b   1.000
_cell.length_c   1.000
_cell.angle_alpha   90.00
_cell.angle_beta   90.00
_cell.angle_gamma   90.00
#
_symmetry.space_group_name_H-M   'P 1'
#
loop_
_entity.id
_entity.type
_entity.pdbx_description
1 polymer ?
#
loop_
_entity_poly.entity_id
_entity_poly.type
_entity_poly.pdbx_seq_one_letter_code
_entity_poly.pdbx_strand_id
1 'polypeptide(L)'
;MPSNLLPVKTLFFLLLLCLQGGALRGQFGGAEPNPKDFRPGGEAVRVEGTCFQLTPARDWAAGSVWHQKPFRLDAPFHLEMDLMLGCKDADGADGIVFIFHSGAPRTGYRGEGMGFGGLRPALGIEVDTWENEHLLDPPYDHLAVVVHGNLNHAYGLTAPVPARPDFGDVEDCRRHRLAVHWEP
;
A
#
# COMPACT_ATOMS: atom_id res chain seq x y z
N MET A 1 -38.00 -32.76 -0.86
CA MET A 1 -36.66 -32.57 -1.45
C MET A 1 -36.27 -31.11 -1.26
N PRO A 2 -35.43 -30.75 -0.29
CA PRO A 2 -34.87 -29.42 -0.23
C PRO A 2 -33.60 -29.38 -1.08
N SER A 3 -33.58 -28.45 -2.03
CA SER A 3 -32.48 -28.16 -2.94
C SER A 3 -31.26 -27.66 -2.18
N ASN A 4 -30.20 -28.46 -2.24
CA ASN A 4 -28.82 -28.04 -1.99
C ASN A 4 -28.44 -26.92 -2.97
N LEU A 5 -28.13 -25.74 -2.46
CA LEU A 5 -27.18 -24.83 -3.07
C LEU A 5 -26.43 -24.09 -1.95
N LEU A 6 -25.38 -24.74 -1.43
CA LEU A 6 -24.21 -24.01 -0.96
C LEU A 6 -23.19 -24.07 -2.11
N PRO A 7 -22.97 -22.97 -2.83
CA PRO A 7 -21.69 -22.73 -3.48
C PRO A 7 -21.13 -21.39 -2.93
N VAL A 8 -19.87 -21.23 -2.57
CA VAL A 8 -18.66 -21.63 -3.27
C VAL A 8 -17.57 -21.90 -2.25
N LYS A 9 -16.75 -22.91 -2.54
CA LYS A 9 -15.57 -23.31 -1.79
C LYS A 9 -14.57 -22.15 -1.76
N THR A 10 -14.22 -21.78 -0.54
CA THR A 10 -13.14 -20.88 -0.13
C THR A 10 -11.81 -21.18 -0.81
N LEU A 11 -11.11 -20.14 -1.28
CA LEU A 11 -9.66 -20.14 -1.48
C LEU A 11 -9.11 -18.73 -1.20
N PHE A 12 -8.11 -18.63 -0.31
CA PHE A 12 -7.65 -17.42 0.39
C PHE A 12 -6.31 -16.90 -0.17
N PHE A 13 -6.11 -15.58 -0.39
CA PHE A 13 -4.77 -15.02 -0.75
C PHE A 13 -4.48 -13.61 -0.18
N LEU A 14 -3.30 -13.03 -0.45
CA LEU A 14 -2.44 -12.35 0.54
C LEU A 14 -1.74 -11.10 -0.05
N LEU A 15 -1.99 -9.88 0.46
CA LEU A 15 -1.22 -8.68 0.08
C LEU A 15 0.09 -8.64 0.86
N LEU A 16 1.23 -8.98 0.25
CA LEU A 16 2.53 -9.15 0.92
C LEU A 16 3.52 -8.01 0.59
N LEU A 17 3.91 -7.27 1.61
CA LEU A 17 4.99 -6.27 1.58
C LEU A 17 6.26 -6.89 2.14
N CYS A 18 7.36 -6.94 1.38
CA CYS A 18 8.67 -7.33 1.88
C CYS A 18 9.69 -6.21 1.66
N LEU A 19 10.42 -5.82 2.71
CA LEU A 19 11.54 -4.89 2.58
C LEU A 19 12.83 -5.67 2.30
N GLN A 20 13.52 -5.39 1.18
CA GLN A 20 14.78 -6.04 0.85
C GLN A 20 15.97 -5.49 1.66
N GLY A 21 17.00 -6.32 1.82
CA GLY A 21 18.26 -5.94 2.45
C GLY A 21 18.88 -4.70 1.78
N GLY A 22 19.12 -3.65 2.57
CA GLY A 22 19.62 -2.35 2.11
C GLY A 22 18.58 -1.22 2.06
N ALA A 23 17.30 -1.50 2.37
CA ALA A 23 16.15 -0.62 2.11
C ALA A 23 16.03 0.71 2.90
N LEU A 24 16.98 1.09 3.76
CA LEU A 24 16.96 2.42 4.40
C LEU A 24 18.38 3.02 4.40
N ARG A 25 18.81 3.49 3.23
CA ARG A 25 20.06 4.27 3.12
C ARG A 25 19.77 5.75 3.34
N GLY A 26 20.57 6.38 4.20
CA GLY A 26 20.40 7.77 4.62
C GLY A 26 20.18 7.87 6.14
N GLN A 27 18.93 7.78 6.59
CA GLN A 27 18.56 8.14 7.96
C GLN A 27 18.72 7.03 9.01
N PHE A 28 18.75 5.76 8.59
CA PHE A 28 18.91 4.62 9.51
C PHE A 28 20.20 3.82 9.27
N GLY A 29 21.21 4.47 8.66
CA GLY A 29 22.59 3.95 8.65
C GLY A 29 22.87 2.77 7.71
N GLY A 30 22.02 2.50 6.71
CA GLY A 30 22.28 1.43 5.72
C GLY A 30 22.28 0.01 6.29
N ALA A 31 21.85 -0.18 7.55
CA ALA A 31 21.61 -1.47 8.14
C ALA A 31 20.36 -2.12 7.54
N GLU A 32 20.33 -3.45 7.51
CA GLU A 32 19.13 -4.18 7.10
C GLU A 32 17.94 -3.84 8.03
N PRO A 33 16.72 -3.65 7.48
CA PRO A 33 15.57 -3.34 8.31
C PRO A 33 15.32 -4.46 9.33
N ASN A 34 15.15 -4.10 10.61
CA ASN A 34 14.81 -5.07 11.64
C ASN A 34 13.28 -5.23 11.72
N PRO A 35 12.73 -6.45 11.67
CA PRO A 35 11.30 -6.68 11.82
C PRO A 35 10.68 -6.08 13.09
N LYS A 36 11.48 -5.90 14.15
CA LYS A 36 11.05 -5.30 15.42
C LYS A 36 10.87 -3.79 15.35
N ASP A 37 11.45 -3.11 14.36
CA ASP A 37 11.28 -1.68 14.14
C ASP A 37 9.91 -1.36 13.52
N PHE A 38 9.12 -2.37 13.15
CA PHE A 38 7.81 -2.21 12.54
C PHE A 38 6.68 -2.64 13.48
N ARG A 39 5.56 -1.94 13.41
CA ARG A 39 4.34 -2.23 14.17
C ARG A 39 3.15 -2.39 13.21
N PRO A 40 2.63 -3.62 13.04
CA PRO A 40 1.38 -3.84 12.32
C PRO A 40 0.19 -3.18 13.03
N GLY A 41 -0.80 -2.76 12.26
CA GLY A 41 -2.09 -2.23 12.70
C GLY A 41 -3.22 -2.67 11.77
N GLY A 42 -4.46 -2.56 12.25
CA GLY A 42 -5.62 -3.14 11.56
C GLY A 42 -5.46 -4.66 11.45
N GLU A 43 -5.67 -5.18 10.24
CA GLU A 43 -5.58 -6.62 9.95
C GLU A 43 -4.20 -7.08 9.49
N ALA A 44 -3.21 -6.18 9.50
CA ALA A 44 -1.87 -6.54 9.06
C ALA A 44 -1.22 -7.56 9.99
N VAL A 45 -0.64 -8.60 9.43
CA VAL A 45 0.09 -9.65 10.15
C VAL A 45 1.51 -9.77 9.62
N ARG A 46 2.46 -10.06 10.50
CA ARG A 46 3.81 -10.41 10.07
C ARG A 46 3.81 -11.85 9.57
N VAL A 47 4.35 -12.07 8.38
CA VAL A 47 4.49 -13.40 7.78
C VAL A 47 5.84 -14.00 8.21
N GLU A 48 6.94 -13.40 7.76
CA GLU A 48 8.31 -13.81 8.09
C GLU A 48 9.27 -12.63 7.90
N GLY A 49 10.37 -12.57 8.64
CA GLY A 49 11.35 -11.47 8.49
C GLY A 49 10.69 -10.09 8.45
N THR A 50 11.04 -9.29 7.45
CA THR A 50 10.50 -7.96 7.15
C THR A 50 9.27 -8.01 6.22
N CYS A 51 8.68 -9.20 6.05
CA CYS A 51 7.51 -9.43 5.22
C CYS A 51 6.22 -9.37 6.03
N PHE A 52 5.29 -8.54 5.59
CA PHE A 52 4.00 -8.31 6.21
C PHE A 52 2.88 -8.53 5.22
N GLN A 53 1.86 -9.24 5.65
CA GLN A 53 0.59 -9.22 4.96
C GLN A 53 -0.21 -8.04 5.47
N LEU A 54 -0.64 -7.11 4.59
CA LEU A 54 -1.46 -5.96 5.03
C LEU A 54 -2.93 -6.31 5.18
N THR A 55 -3.48 -7.07 4.23
CA THR A 55 -4.89 -7.47 4.22
C THR A 55 -5.03 -8.96 3.90
N PRO A 56 -5.99 -9.67 4.52
CA PRO A 56 -6.54 -10.89 3.93
C PRO A 56 -7.30 -10.56 2.64
N ALA A 57 -7.25 -11.45 1.63
CA ALA A 57 -8.09 -11.34 0.43
C ALA A 57 -9.56 -11.64 0.75
N ARG A 58 -10.19 -10.66 1.35
CA ARG A 58 -11.63 -10.56 1.54
C ARG A 58 -12.00 -9.09 1.49
N ASP A 59 -13.23 -8.82 1.12
CA ASP A 59 -13.73 -7.47 1.02
C ASP A 59 -13.61 -6.73 2.36
N TRP A 60 -13.45 -5.42 2.27
CA TRP A 60 -13.50 -4.51 3.41
C TRP A 60 -12.43 -4.77 4.47
N ALA A 61 -11.29 -5.35 4.08
CA ALA A 61 -10.12 -5.48 4.93
C ALA A 61 -9.21 -4.25 4.84
N ALA A 62 -8.59 -3.87 5.95
CA ALA A 62 -7.58 -2.81 5.97
C ALA A 62 -6.50 -3.10 7.00
N GLY A 63 -5.24 -2.88 6.60
CA GLY A 63 -4.10 -3.00 7.49
C GLY A 63 -3.06 -1.93 7.19
N SER A 64 -2.17 -1.73 8.14
CA SER A 64 -1.05 -0.81 8.02
C SER A 64 0.16 -1.38 8.75
N VAL A 65 1.36 -0.99 8.33
CA VAL A 65 2.60 -1.31 9.04
C VAL A 65 3.38 -0.03 9.22
N TRP A 66 3.69 0.32 10.46
CA TRP A 66 4.33 1.57 10.81
C TRP A 66 5.76 1.33 11.29
N HIS A 67 6.71 2.10 10.75
CA HIS A 67 8.03 2.19 11.35
C HIS A 67 7.93 2.94 12.69
N GLN A 68 8.56 2.40 13.74
CA GLN A 68 8.41 2.91 15.10
C GLN A 68 9.26 4.17 15.37
N LYS A 69 10.29 4.42 14.57
CA LYS A 69 11.10 5.63 14.67
C LYS A 69 10.63 6.66 13.64
N PRO A 70 10.59 7.95 14.03
CA PRO A 70 10.18 9.02 13.14
C PRO A 70 11.14 9.15 11.95
N PHE A 71 10.57 9.57 10.83
CA PHE A 71 11.27 9.83 9.58
C PHE A 71 11.38 11.34 9.36
N ARG A 72 12.52 11.83 8.87
CA ARG A 72 12.73 13.25 8.57
C ARG A 72 12.51 13.51 7.09
N LEU A 73 11.59 14.40 6.72
CA LEU A 73 11.38 14.80 5.32
C LEU A 73 12.29 15.95 4.88
N ASP A 74 13.05 16.55 5.78
CA ASP A 74 14.04 17.61 5.51
C ASP A 74 15.46 17.05 5.25
N ALA A 75 15.57 15.74 5.04
CA ALA A 75 16.82 15.07 4.71
C ALA A 75 16.58 14.04 3.60
N PRO A 76 17.56 13.82 2.70
CA PRO A 76 17.38 12.87 1.62
C PRO A 76 17.30 11.43 2.14
N PHE A 77 16.60 10.59 1.39
CA PHE A 77 16.53 9.16 1.64
C PHE A 77 16.24 8.36 0.38
N HIS A 78 16.58 7.07 0.46
CA HIS A 78 16.18 6.08 -0.52
C HIS A 78 15.57 4.87 0.20
N LEU A 79 14.36 4.49 -0.20
CA LEU A 79 13.63 3.33 0.28
C LEU A 79 13.22 2.44 -0.90
N GLU A 80 13.44 1.14 -0.77
CA GLU A 80 12.94 0.13 -1.70
C GLU A 80 12.05 -0.87 -0.96
N MET A 81 10.93 -1.25 -1.59
CA MET A 81 10.04 -2.29 -1.10
C MET A 81 9.50 -3.14 -2.24
N ASP A 82 9.34 -4.44 -1.97
CA ASP A 82 8.65 -5.34 -2.88
C ASP A 82 7.17 -5.45 -2.46
N LEU A 83 6.28 -5.15 -3.39
CA LEU A 83 4.83 -5.16 -3.26
C LEU A 83 4.26 -6.36 -4.03
N MET A 84 3.32 -7.09 -3.43
CA MET A 84 2.53 -8.12 -4.10
C MET A 84 1.05 -7.73 -4.01
N LEU A 85 0.54 -7.06 -5.04
CA LEU A 85 -0.75 -6.34 -5.01
C LEU A 85 -1.97 -7.25 -5.18
N GLY A 86 -1.79 -8.42 -5.80
CA GLY A 86 -2.90 -9.35 -5.95
C GLY A 86 -2.66 -10.32 -7.09
N CYS A 87 -3.69 -11.13 -7.33
CA CYS A 87 -3.75 -12.11 -8.42
C CYS A 87 -5.05 -11.96 -9.23
N LYS A 88 -5.82 -10.91 -8.94
CA LYS A 88 -7.17 -10.71 -9.44
C LYS A 88 -7.20 -9.32 -10.02
N ASP A 89 -7.37 -9.25 -11.32
CA ASP A 89 -7.57 -8.03 -12.07
C ASP A 89 -9.04 -7.58 -11.90
N ALA A 90 -9.99 -8.27 -12.52
CA ALA A 90 -11.40 -7.86 -12.58
C ALA A 90 -12.13 -7.55 -11.25
N ASP A 91 -11.70 -8.15 -10.13
CA ASP A 91 -12.32 -7.96 -8.79
C ASP A 91 -11.24 -7.76 -7.70
N GLY A 92 -10.02 -7.38 -8.06
CA GLY A 92 -8.98 -6.97 -7.11
C GLY A 92 -9.09 -5.48 -6.82
N ALA A 93 -9.02 -5.11 -5.54
CA ALA A 93 -9.07 -3.72 -5.10
C ALA A 93 -8.56 -3.64 -3.64
N ASP A 94 -8.13 -2.48 -3.15
CA ASP A 94 -8.12 -1.16 -3.80
C ASP A 94 -6.70 -0.63 -4.03
N GLY A 95 -5.68 -1.34 -3.53
CA GLY A 95 -4.27 -0.93 -3.65
C GLY A 95 -3.57 -0.72 -2.31
N ILE A 96 -2.47 0.05 -2.32
CA ILE A 96 -1.61 0.30 -1.16
C ILE A 96 -1.05 1.73 -1.17
N VAL A 97 -0.83 2.30 0.00
CA VAL A 97 -0.16 3.61 0.13
C VAL A 97 1.09 3.51 1.01
N PHE A 98 2.19 4.09 0.55
CA PHE A 98 3.37 4.38 1.38
C PHE A 98 3.20 5.75 2.06
N ILE A 99 3.22 5.78 3.40
CA ILE A 99 2.66 6.91 4.17
C ILE A 99 3.71 7.56 5.07
N PHE A 100 3.77 8.89 5.02
CA PHE A 100 4.32 9.74 6.08
C PHE A 100 3.19 10.39 6.86
N HIS A 101 3.14 10.16 8.17
CA HIS A 101 2.10 10.71 9.05
C HIS A 101 2.73 11.18 10.36
N SER A 102 2.40 12.39 10.80
CA SER A 102 2.91 12.96 12.07
C SER A 102 2.00 12.71 13.27
N GLY A 103 0.82 12.13 13.06
CA GLY A 103 -0.10 11.75 14.12
C GLY A 103 0.22 10.38 14.75
N ALA A 104 -0.63 9.95 15.68
CA ALA A 104 -0.52 8.62 16.26
C ALA A 104 -0.72 7.54 15.17
N PRO A 105 0.12 6.49 15.12
CA PRO A 105 -0.02 5.47 14.08
C PRO A 105 -1.34 4.72 14.20
N ARG A 106 -2.14 4.74 13.13
CA ARG A 106 -3.44 4.06 13.02
C ARG A 106 -3.71 3.69 11.56
N THR A 107 -4.52 2.67 11.33
CA THR A 107 -5.03 2.38 9.98
C THR A 107 -6.13 3.39 9.63
N GLY A 108 -6.07 3.95 8.42
CA GLY A 108 -7.11 4.80 7.84
C GLY A 108 -8.34 4.01 7.39
N TYR A 109 -9.14 4.62 6.53
CA TYR A 109 -10.34 3.98 5.99
C TYR A 109 -10.02 2.82 5.05
N ARG A 110 -10.93 1.85 4.99
CA ARG A 110 -10.90 0.67 4.09
C ARG A 110 -11.52 1.00 2.72
N GLY A 111 -11.46 0.06 1.77
CA GLY A 111 -11.95 0.31 0.40
C GLY A 111 -11.01 1.26 -0.32
N GLU A 112 -11.59 2.12 -1.16
CA GLU A 112 -10.96 3.30 -1.80
C GLU A 112 -10.10 4.16 -0.85
N GLY A 113 -10.30 4.03 0.48
CA GLY A 113 -9.43 4.64 1.49
C GLY A 113 -8.02 4.06 1.61
N MET A 114 -7.75 2.85 1.11
CA MET A 114 -6.44 2.15 1.11
C MET A 114 -5.65 2.18 2.44
N GLY A 115 -6.32 2.28 3.60
CA GLY A 115 -5.67 2.46 4.89
C GLY A 115 -4.99 3.83 5.10
N PHE A 116 -5.10 4.75 4.14
CA PHE A 116 -4.61 6.14 4.18
C PHE A 116 -5.74 7.16 4.43
N GLY A 117 -6.94 6.88 3.94
CA GLY A 117 -8.11 7.73 4.03
C GLY A 117 -8.35 8.23 5.45
N GLY A 118 -8.51 9.55 5.59
CA GLY A 118 -8.74 10.21 6.87
C GLY A 118 -7.50 10.42 7.75
N LEU A 119 -6.29 10.02 7.34
CA LEU A 119 -5.05 10.38 8.04
C LEU A 119 -4.67 11.85 7.79
N ARG A 120 -4.67 12.69 8.84
CA ARG A 120 -4.36 14.12 8.72
C ARG A 120 -3.46 14.61 9.86
N PRO A 121 -2.38 15.35 9.58
CA PRO A 121 -1.78 15.56 8.25
C PRO A 121 -1.00 14.32 7.78
N ALA A 122 -0.97 14.04 6.48
CA ALA A 122 -0.22 12.91 5.93
C ALA A 122 0.21 13.20 4.48
N LEU A 123 1.28 12.55 4.05
CA LEU A 123 1.72 12.45 2.66
C LEU A 123 1.70 10.96 2.28
N GLY A 124 1.14 10.63 1.13
CA GLY A 124 1.03 9.27 0.62
C GLY A 124 1.61 9.17 -0.78
N ILE A 125 2.29 8.06 -1.08
CA ILE A 125 2.57 7.61 -2.43
C ILE A 125 1.72 6.36 -2.62
N GLU A 126 0.67 6.45 -3.41
CA GLU A 126 -0.22 5.32 -3.64
C GLU A 126 0.23 4.49 -4.84
N VAL A 127 -0.14 3.22 -4.80
CA VAL A 127 -0.23 2.32 -5.95
C VAL A 127 -1.66 1.81 -5.93
N ASP A 128 -2.50 2.41 -6.75
CA ASP A 128 -3.93 2.15 -6.84
C ASP A 128 -4.20 1.17 -7.98
N THR A 129 -5.04 0.18 -7.70
CA THR A 129 -5.38 -0.92 -8.62
C THR A 129 -6.85 -0.91 -9.02
N TRP A 130 -7.60 0.13 -8.64
CA TRP A 130 -9.03 0.18 -8.89
C TRP A 130 -9.48 1.56 -9.39
N GLU A 131 -10.27 1.59 -10.46
CA GLU A 131 -10.82 2.83 -10.97
C GLU A 131 -12.04 3.27 -10.15
N ASN A 132 -11.84 4.21 -9.22
CA ASN A 132 -12.92 4.99 -8.62
C ASN A 132 -13.13 6.30 -9.39
N GLU A 133 -14.00 6.29 -10.42
CA GLU A 133 -14.28 7.46 -11.27
C GLU A 133 -14.63 8.74 -10.48
N HIS A 134 -15.28 8.62 -9.31
CA HIS A 134 -15.63 9.76 -8.45
C HIS A 134 -14.43 10.39 -7.73
N LEU A 135 -13.31 9.67 -7.64
CA LEU A 135 -12.01 10.16 -7.16
C LEU A 135 -11.13 10.71 -8.30
N LEU A 136 -11.62 10.63 -9.55
CA LEU A 136 -10.92 11.00 -10.78
C LEU A 136 -9.76 10.07 -11.14
N ASP A 137 -9.87 8.79 -10.77
CA ASP A 137 -8.90 7.78 -11.17
C ASP A 137 -8.89 7.60 -12.70
N PRO A 138 -7.71 7.36 -13.29
CA PRO A 138 -7.63 6.90 -14.67
C PRO A 138 -8.09 5.44 -14.83
N PRO A 139 -8.43 5.01 -16.06
CA PRO A 139 -8.84 3.63 -16.35
C PRO A 139 -7.65 2.67 -16.46
N TYR A 140 -6.67 2.81 -15.56
CA TYR A 140 -5.49 1.96 -15.45
C TYR A 140 -4.90 2.06 -14.04
N ASP A 141 -4.26 0.99 -13.58
CA ASP A 141 -3.49 1.00 -12.33
C ASP A 141 -2.48 2.14 -12.35
N HIS A 142 -2.41 2.89 -11.25
CA HIS A 142 -1.69 4.14 -11.25
C HIS A 142 -0.95 4.40 -9.93
N LEU A 143 0.00 5.32 -10.01
CA LEU A 143 0.61 5.95 -8.85
C LEU A 143 0.25 7.43 -8.85
N ALA A 144 0.03 7.99 -7.68
CA ALA A 144 0.08 9.42 -7.45
C ALA A 144 0.60 9.75 -6.05
N VAL A 145 0.94 11.03 -5.87
CA VAL A 145 1.29 11.58 -4.57
C VAL A 145 0.08 12.30 -4.01
N VAL A 146 -0.49 11.74 -2.94
CA VAL A 146 -1.71 12.21 -2.28
C VAL A 146 -1.42 12.80 -0.90
N VAL A 147 -2.30 13.67 -0.41
CA VAL A 147 -2.09 14.39 0.85
C VAL A 147 -3.31 14.41 1.74
N HIS A 148 -3.06 14.53 3.04
CA HIS A 148 -4.07 14.70 4.08
C HIS A 148 -5.17 13.63 4.05
N GLY A 149 -4.82 12.38 3.74
CA GLY A 149 -5.78 11.27 3.75
C GLY A 149 -6.93 11.48 2.78
N ASN A 150 -6.69 12.22 1.69
CA ASN A 150 -7.63 12.45 0.60
C ASN A 150 -7.06 11.82 -0.66
N LEU A 151 -7.83 10.90 -1.25
CA LEU A 151 -7.44 10.16 -2.46
C LEU A 151 -8.07 10.73 -3.72
N ASN A 152 -8.91 11.76 -3.61
CA ASN A 152 -9.43 12.42 -4.80
C ASN A 152 -8.33 13.25 -5.49
N HIS A 153 -8.02 12.93 -6.74
CA HIS A 153 -6.91 13.51 -7.51
C HIS A 153 -7.07 15.00 -7.82
N ALA A 154 -8.25 15.58 -7.63
CA ALA A 154 -8.42 17.04 -7.69
C ALA A 154 -7.61 17.77 -6.59
N TYR A 155 -7.21 17.07 -5.54
CA TYR A 155 -6.49 17.62 -4.39
C TYR A 155 -5.11 16.98 -4.16
N GLY A 156 -4.67 16.09 -5.06
CA GLY A 156 -3.34 15.47 -5.02
C GLY A 156 -2.21 16.46 -5.32
N LEU A 157 -0.97 16.06 -5.03
CA LEU A 157 0.22 16.83 -5.38
C LEU A 157 0.71 16.55 -6.81
N THR A 158 0.36 15.39 -7.37
CA THR A 158 0.68 15.01 -8.73
C THR A 158 -0.57 14.51 -9.45
N ALA A 159 -0.57 14.58 -10.78
CA ALA A 159 -1.52 13.80 -11.55
C ALA A 159 -1.19 12.30 -11.44
N PRO A 160 -2.19 11.41 -11.57
CA PRO A 160 -1.97 9.98 -11.72
C PRO A 160 -1.04 9.66 -12.89
N VAL A 161 -0.13 8.72 -12.70
CA VAL A 161 0.72 8.15 -13.75
C VAL A 161 0.56 6.64 -13.78
N PRO A 162 0.68 5.98 -14.95
CA PRO A 162 0.54 4.52 -15.04
C PRO A 162 1.50 3.79 -14.10
N ALA A 163 1.02 2.78 -13.40
CA ALA A 163 1.83 1.98 -12.49
C ALA A 163 2.92 1.20 -13.22
N ARG A 164 2.68 0.90 -14.49
CA ARG A 164 3.65 0.32 -15.40
C ARG A 164 3.70 1.08 -16.72
N PRO A 165 4.88 1.24 -17.34
CA PRO A 165 5.01 1.93 -18.63
C PRO A 165 4.19 1.32 -19.77
N ASP A 166 3.88 0.02 -19.67
CA ASP A 166 3.06 -0.73 -20.63
C ASP A 166 1.55 -0.65 -20.32
N PHE A 167 1.15 0.10 -19.28
CA PHE A 167 -0.22 0.14 -18.75
C PHE A 167 -0.74 -1.25 -18.36
N GLY A 168 0.18 -2.19 -18.10
CA GLY A 168 -0.17 -3.52 -17.65
C GLY A 168 -0.66 -3.51 -16.21
N ASP A 169 -1.48 -4.50 -15.90
CA ASP A 169 -1.97 -4.79 -14.55
C ASP A 169 -0.80 -5.09 -13.58
N VAL A 170 -0.90 -4.60 -12.35
CA VAL A 170 0.02 -4.89 -11.24
C VAL A 170 -0.51 -5.96 -10.27
N GLU A 171 -1.76 -6.40 -10.43
CA GLU A 171 -2.39 -7.52 -9.73
C GLU A 171 -2.08 -8.87 -10.40
N ASP A 172 -0.83 -9.02 -10.86
CA ASP A 172 -0.37 -10.06 -11.78
C ASP A 172 0.27 -11.29 -11.10
N CYS A 173 -0.01 -11.53 -9.81
CA CYS A 173 0.63 -12.55 -8.98
C CYS A 173 2.15 -12.42 -8.83
N ARG A 174 2.74 -11.25 -9.15
CA ARG A 174 4.18 -11.01 -9.01
C ARG A 174 4.48 -9.89 -8.04
N ARG A 175 5.74 -9.90 -7.59
CA ARG A 175 6.30 -8.82 -6.81
C ARG A 175 6.73 -7.69 -7.74
N HIS A 176 6.28 -6.49 -7.42
CA HIS A 176 6.69 -5.24 -8.05
C HIS A 176 7.54 -4.44 -7.07
N ARG A 177 8.60 -3.81 -7.56
CA ARG A 177 9.47 -2.98 -6.72
C ARG A 177 9.00 -1.54 -6.76
N LEU A 178 8.67 -0.99 -5.60
CA LEU A 178 8.52 0.45 -5.41
C LEU A 178 9.81 1.02 -4.84
N ALA A 179 10.42 1.95 -5.57
CA ALA A 179 11.59 2.71 -5.13
C ALA A 179 11.18 4.18 -4.91
N VAL A 180 11.47 4.70 -3.71
CA VAL A 180 11.19 6.08 -3.33
C VAL A 180 12.52 6.78 -3.10
N HIS A 181 12.84 7.70 -3.99
CA HIS A 181 13.98 8.61 -3.88
C HIS A 181 13.45 9.99 -3.46
N TRP A 182 13.98 10.51 -2.38
CA TRP A 182 13.56 11.80 -1.85
C TRP A 182 14.76 12.73 -1.70
N GLU A 183 14.64 13.90 -2.32
CA GLU A 183 15.62 14.99 -2.29
C GLU A 183 14.85 16.29 -1.95
N PRO A 184 14.85 16.73 -0.68
CA PRO A 184 14.10 17.91 -0.22
C PRO A 184 14.64 19.24 -0.75
#